data_AF-A0A2Z6Q5R8-F1
#
_entry.id   AF-A0A2Z6Q5R8-F1
#
_cell.length_a   1.000
_cell.length_b   1.000
_cell.length_c   1.000
_cell.angle_alpha   90.00
_cell.angle_beta   90.00
_cell.angle_gamma   90.00
#
_symmetry.space_group_name_H-M   'P 1'
#
loop_
_entity.id
_entity.type
_entity.pdbx_description
1 polymer ?
#
loop_
_entity_poly.entity_id
_entity_poly.type
_entity_poly.pdbx_seq_one_letter_code
_entity_poly.pdbx_strand_id
1 'polypeptide(L)'
;MRKMCQSHTVQKKESISDEWFSSLQYLNAKINDLTISNSFLDNASEFGGVNDATINALGWKADKPSDFAIKGNSKHITNSLEWFTDVPISIKDKDGKTVTATGNFTRIDNGEPKPMLCLGMTWIRKVQGVLDSNKNQF
;
A
#
# COMPACT_ATOMS: atom_id res chain seq x y z
N MET A 1 -17.94 -46.53 25.90
CA MET A 1 -16.92 -45.62 25.31
C MET A 1 -17.57 -44.27 25.04
N ARG A 2 -17.19 -43.21 25.76
CA ARG A 2 -17.67 -41.84 25.52
C ARG A 2 -16.82 -41.21 24.41
N LYS A 3 -17.43 -40.85 23.27
CA LYS A 3 -16.78 -40.03 22.23
C LYS A 3 -16.67 -38.60 22.77
N MET A 4 -15.46 -38.14 23.05
CA MET A 4 -15.17 -36.72 23.29
C MET A 4 -15.19 -36.01 21.93
N CYS A 5 -16.18 -35.16 21.73
CA CYS A 5 -16.18 -34.20 20.63
C CYS A 5 -15.18 -33.10 20.99
N GLN A 6 -14.00 -33.11 20.36
CA GLN A 6 -13.07 -32.00 20.44
C GLN A 6 -13.66 -30.82 19.66
N SER A 7 -14.23 -29.87 20.38
CA SER A 7 -14.63 -28.57 19.84
C SER A 7 -13.37 -27.88 19.32
N HIS A 8 -13.21 -27.77 18.00
CA HIS A 8 -12.23 -26.87 17.42
C HIS A 8 -12.69 -25.44 17.73
N THR A 9 -12.12 -24.84 18.76
CA THR A 9 -12.20 -23.39 18.94
C THR A 9 -11.33 -22.76 17.87
N VAL A 10 -11.93 -22.47 16.71
CA VAL A 10 -11.32 -21.55 15.75
C VAL A 10 -11.16 -20.25 16.50
N GLN A 11 -9.92 -19.89 16.84
CA GLN A 11 -9.63 -18.54 17.30
C GLN A 11 -10.05 -17.61 16.18
N LYS A 12 -11.20 -16.96 16.36
CA LYS A 12 -11.62 -15.82 15.56
C LYS A 12 -10.52 -14.79 15.81
N LYS A 13 -9.58 -14.67 14.86
CA LYS A 13 -8.58 -13.61 14.85
C LYS A 13 -9.39 -12.32 14.97
N GLU A 14 -9.36 -11.69 16.13
CA GLU A 14 -9.89 -10.35 16.29
C GLU A 14 -9.12 -9.49 15.31
N SER A 15 -9.78 -9.15 14.20
CA SER A 15 -9.34 -8.08 13.34
C SER A 15 -9.49 -6.81 14.18
N ILE A 16 -8.45 -6.48 14.94
CA ILE A 16 -8.23 -5.11 15.37
C ILE A 16 -8.22 -4.33 14.06
N SER A 17 -9.32 -3.63 13.75
CA SER A 17 -9.30 -2.66 12.68
C SER A 17 -8.34 -1.59 13.18
N ASP A 18 -7.07 -1.68 12.76
CA ASP A 18 -6.07 -0.64 12.99
C ASP A 18 -6.74 0.66 12.51
N GLU A 19 -7.08 1.58 13.43
CA GLU A 19 -7.87 2.80 13.15
C GLU A 19 -7.29 3.57 11.96
N TRP A 20 -5.97 3.51 11.82
CA TRP A 20 -5.23 3.96 10.64
C TRP A 20 -5.87 3.49 9.33
N PHE A 21 -6.01 2.18 9.12
CA PHE A 21 -6.57 1.59 7.89
C PHE A 21 -8.05 1.93 7.67
N SER A 22 -8.79 2.26 8.74
CA SER A 22 -10.21 2.64 8.66
C SER A 22 -10.43 4.06 8.13
N SER A 23 -9.39 4.91 8.16
CA SER A 23 -9.44 6.30 7.70
C SER A 23 -8.96 6.51 6.26
N LEU A 24 -8.40 5.46 5.64
CA LEU A 24 -7.73 5.54 4.34
C LEU A 24 -8.73 5.56 3.19
N GLN A 25 -8.48 6.43 2.20
CA GLN A 25 -9.24 6.47 0.96
C GLN A 25 -8.66 5.47 -0.02
N TYR A 26 -9.45 4.48 -0.42
CA TYR A 26 -9.01 3.43 -1.31
C TYR A 26 -9.26 3.77 -2.79
N LEU A 27 -8.33 3.40 -3.65
CA LEU A 27 -8.44 3.50 -5.10
C LEU A 27 -7.98 2.21 -5.77
N ASN A 28 -8.55 1.93 -6.94
CA ASN A 28 -8.01 0.90 -7.82
C ASN A 28 -6.84 1.49 -8.58
N ALA A 29 -5.64 0.95 -8.38
CA ALA A 29 -4.46 1.32 -9.16
C ALA A 29 -4.07 0.20 -10.11
N LYS A 30 -3.30 0.53 -11.15
CA LYS A 30 -2.70 -0.46 -12.04
C LYS A 30 -1.23 -0.15 -12.28
N ILE A 31 -0.34 -0.78 -11.52
CA ILE A 31 1.10 -0.66 -11.79
C ILE A 31 1.46 -1.66 -12.88
N ASN A 32 1.87 -1.18 -14.05
CA ASN A 32 2.07 -2.01 -15.25
C ASN A 32 0.80 -2.83 -15.59
N ASP A 33 0.86 -4.15 -15.44
CA ASP A 33 -0.26 -5.08 -15.61
C ASP A 33 -0.88 -5.59 -14.31
N LEU A 34 -0.32 -5.18 -13.17
CA LEU A 34 -0.81 -5.56 -11.86
C LEU A 34 -1.93 -4.61 -11.41
N THR A 35 -3.15 -5.12 -11.34
CA THR A 35 -4.27 -4.42 -10.70
C THR A 35 -4.14 -4.53 -9.18
N ILE A 36 -4.16 -3.38 -8.50
CA ILE A 36 -4.04 -3.27 -7.05
C ILE A 36 -5.33 -2.62 -6.52
N SER A 37 -6.21 -3.42 -5.92
CA SER A 37 -7.49 -2.97 -5.36
C SER A 37 -7.37 -2.33 -3.98
N ASN A 38 -6.28 -2.62 -3.27
CA ASN A 38 -6.00 -2.08 -1.93
C ASN A 38 -4.98 -0.94 -2.03
N SER A 39 -5.16 -0.03 -2.97
CA SER A 39 -4.34 1.19 -3.00
C SER A 39 -4.99 2.25 -2.16
N PHE A 40 -4.23 3.09 -1.46
CA PHE A 40 -4.77 4.21 -0.70
C PHE A 40 -3.91 5.45 -0.74
N LEU A 41 -4.54 6.57 -0.43
CA LEU A 41 -3.90 7.87 -0.36
C LEU A 41 -3.58 8.25 1.08
N ASP A 42 -2.34 8.68 1.31
CA ASP A 42 -1.88 9.16 2.61
C ASP A 42 -1.28 10.56 2.42
N ASN A 43 -2.08 11.59 2.66
CA ASN A 43 -1.66 12.99 2.52
C ASN A 43 -0.64 13.42 3.59
N ALA A 44 -0.51 12.65 4.68
CA ALA A 44 0.46 12.90 5.74
C ALA A 44 1.82 12.24 5.44
N SER A 45 1.87 11.28 4.51
CA SER A 45 3.12 10.67 4.05
C SER A 45 3.79 11.48 2.94
N GLU A 46 5.09 11.69 3.04
CA GLU A 46 5.89 12.31 1.98
C GLU A 46 6.22 11.34 0.84
N PHE A 47 6.20 10.03 1.10
CA PHE A 47 6.61 8.98 0.17
C PHE A 47 5.49 7.97 -0.08
N GLY A 48 5.60 7.22 -1.18
CA GLY A 48 4.74 6.06 -1.41
C GLY A 48 5.22 4.82 -0.66
N GLY A 49 4.34 3.84 -0.47
CA GLY A 49 4.70 2.56 0.12
C GLY A 49 4.09 1.39 -0.63
N VAL A 50 4.76 0.26 -0.66
CA VAL A 50 4.26 -0.99 -1.27
C VAL A 50 4.57 -2.16 -0.34
N ASN A 51 3.71 -3.18 -0.32
CA ASN A 51 3.95 -4.38 0.46
C ASN A 51 4.67 -5.49 -0.31
N ASP A 52 5.04 -6.54 0.40
CA ASP A 52 5.78 -7.68 -0.14
C ASP A 52 5.03 -8.36 -1.29
N ALA A 53 3.70 -8.45 -1.21
CA ALA A 53 2.89 -9.01 -2.30
C ALA A 53 3.03 -8.20 -3.60
N THR A 54 3.03 -6.87 -3.52
CA THR A 54 3.25 -5.99 -4.68
C THR A 54 4.67 -6.13 -5.22
N ILE A 55 5.68 -6.08 -4.34
CA ILE A 55 7.10 -6.18 -4.71
C ILE A 55 7.36 -7.50 -5.44
N ASN A 56 6.88 -8.61 -4.88
CA ASN A 56 7.04 -9.95 -5.45
C ASN A 56 6.31 -10.10 -6.78
N ALA A 57 5.07 -9.59 -6.88
CA ALA A 57 4.28 -9.67 -8.11
C ALA A 57 4.91 -8.86 -9.26
N LEU A 58 5.56 -7.74 -8.95
CA LEU A 58 6.24 -6.88 -9.93
C LEU A 58 7.69 -7.31 -10.19
N GLY A 59 8.23 -8.25 -9.41
CA GLY A 59 9.62 -8.67 -9.47
C GLY A 59 10.60 -7.54 -9.18
N TRP A 60 10.19 -6.54 -8.39
CA TRP A 60 11.05 -5.42 -8.05
C TRP A 60 12.17 -5.86 -7.13
N LYS A 61 13.36 -5.28 -7.36
CA LYS A 61 14.51 -5.43 -6.48
C LYS A 61 14.74 -4.09 -5.82
N ALA A 62 15.00 -4.11 -4.52
CA ALA A 62 15.40 -2.91 -3.80
C ALA A 62 16.69 -2.37 -4.42
N ASP A 63 16.73 -1.07 -4.68
CA ASP A 63 17.94 -0.42 -5.20
C ASP A 63 18.99 -0.33 -4.11
N LYS A 64 18.55 0.03 -2.91
CA LYS A 64 19.40 0.21 -1.73
C LYS A 64 18.61 0.11 -0.42
N PRO A 65 19.28 -0.20 0.70
CA PRO A 65 18.72 0.09 2.02
C PRO A 65 18.47 1.60 2.17
N SER A 66 17.43 1.96 2.90
CA SER A 66 17.14 3.35 3.27
C SER A 66 18.19 3.90 4.22
N ASP A 67 18.68 5.10 3.90
CA ASP A 67 19.54 5.88 4.79
C ASP A 67 18.73 6.78 5.75
N PHE A 68 17.40 6.80 5.62
CA PHE A 68 16.50 7.69 6.38
C PHE A 68 15.83 6.97 7.55
N ALA A 69 15.76 7.67 8.69
CA ALA A 69 14.90 7.31 9.80
C ALA A 69 13.50 7.90 9.58
N ILE A 70 12.49 7.06 9.33
CA ILE A 70 11.10 7.50 9.26
C ILE A 70 10.59 7.69 10.70
N LYS A 71 10.19 8.92 11.05
CA LYS A 71 9.65 9.28 12.37
C LYS A 71 8.12 9.19 12.34
N GLY A 72 7.55 8.00 12.60
CA GLY A 72 6.10 7.68 12.54
C GLY A 72 5.76 6.73 11.37
N ASN A 73 4.66 5.96 11.29
CA ASN A 73 3.46 5.81 12.13
C ASN A 73 2.78 4.44 11.87
N SER A 74 3.52 3.33 11.90
CA SER A 74 2.90 1.99 11.83
C SER A 74 3.89 0.90 12.25
N LYS A 75 3.41 -0.08 13.05
CA LYS A 75 4.15 -1.31 13.36
C LYS A 75 4.53 -2.14 12.12
N HIS A 76 3.92 -1.81 10.98
CA HIS A 76 4.09 -2.48 9.69
C HIS A 76 5.17 -1.83 8.81
N ILE A 77 5.79 -0.73 9.25
CA ILE A 77 6.94 -0.11 8.57
C ILE A 77 8.18 -0.68 9.24
N THR A 78 8.93 -1.52 8.52
CA THR A 78 10.12 -2.19 9.08
C THR A 78 11.27 -1.22 9.32
N ASN A 79 12.13 -1.55 10.29
CA ASN A 79 13.37 -0.82 10.53
C ASN A 79 14.38 -0.94 9.37
N SER A 80 14.23 -1.97 8.52
CA SER A 80 15.01 -2.20 7.31
C SER A 80 14.19 -1.81 6.08
N LEU A 81 14.12 -0.50 5.83
CA LEU A 81 13.38 0.03 4.70
C LEU A 81 14.16 -0.27 3.42
N GLU A 82 13.59 -1.09 2.56
CA GLU A 82 14.05 -1.23 1.19
C GLU A 82 13.49 -0.08 0.36
N TRP A 83 14.36 0.55 -0.43
CA TRP A 83 13.98 1.63 -1.33
C TRP A 83 13.88 1.15 -2.76
N PHE A 84 12.79 1.55 -3.39
CA PHE A 84 12.57 1.44 -4.82
C PHE A 84 12.49 2.85 -5.36
N THR A 85 13.51 3.27 -6.08
CA THR A 85 13.69 4.61 -6.62
C THR A 85 13.34 4.64 -8.10
N ASP A 86 12.88 5.81 -8.54
CA ASP A 86 12.56 6.06 -9.94
C ASP A 86 11.64 5.01 -10.59
N VAL A 87 10.73 4.47 -9.78
CA VAL A 87 9.74 3.50 -10.23
C VAL A 87 8.65 4.23 -11.02
N PRO A 88 8.41 3.87 -12.30
CA PRO A 88 7.26 4.36 -13.02
C PRO A 88 6.01 3.65 -12.51
N ILE A 89 5.01 4.41 -12.06
CA ILE A 89 3.66 3.91 -11.87
C ILE A 89 2.74 4.56 -12.88
N SER A 90 1.77 3.78 -13.33
CA SER A 90 0.66 4.27 -14.13
C SER A 90 -0.61 4.15 -13.30
N ILE A 91 -1.47 5.16 -13.36
CA ILE A 91 -2.79 5.14 -12.72
C ILE A 91 -3.78 5.58 -13.77
N LYS A 92 -4.92 4.89 -13.85
CA LYS A 92 -6.02 5.33 -14.70
C LYS A 92 -6.94 6.24 -13.90
N ASP A 93 -7.23 7.42 -14.43
CA ASP A 93 -8.26 8.28 -13.88
C ASP A 93 -9.67 7.74 -14.19
N LYS A 94 -10.69 8.43 -13.67
CA LYS A 94 -12.10 8.07 -13.86
C LYS A 94 -12.54 8.02 -15.33
N ASP A 95 -11.85 8.74 -16.22
CA ASP A 95 -12.15 8.81 -17.65
C ASP A 95 -11.33 7.77 -18.44
N GLY A 96 -10.58 6.91 -17.73
CA GLY A 96 -9.75 5.85 -18.28
C GLY A 96 -8.42 6.34 -18.85
N LYS A 97 -8.12 7.64 -18.75
CA LYS A 97 -6.84 8.19 -19.18
C LYS A 97 -5.78 7.73 -18.18
N THR A 98 -4.67 7.26 -18.73
CA THR A 98 -3.53 6.81 -17.93
C THR A 98 -2.62 8.00 -17.65
N VAL A 99 -2.33 8.24 -16.37
CA VAL A 99 -1.29 9.15 -15.92
C VAL A 99 -0.12 8.32 -15.43
N THR A 100 1.04 8.56 -16.02
CA THR A 100 2.29 7.92 -15.60
C THR A 100 3.16 8.95 -14.92
N ALA A 101 3.67 8.60 -13.75
CA ALA A 101 4.69 9.37 -13.07
C ALA A 101 5.71 8.44 -12.44
N THR A 102 6.87 9.00 -12.14
CA THR A 102 7.99 8.28 -11.54
C THR A 102 8.15 8.74 -10.09
N GLY A 103 8.40 7.82 -9.18
CA GLY A 103 8.63 8.18 -7.78
C GLY A 103 9.13 7.04 -6.93
N ASN A 104 9.41 7.39 -5.68
CA ASN A 104 10.08 6.49 -4.75
C ASN A 104 9.06 5.80 -3.86
N PHE A 105 9.34 4.54 -3.55
CA PHE A 105 8.54 3.71 -2.66
C PHE A 105 9.39 3.08 -1.58
N THR A 106 8.82 2.97 -0.40
CA THR A 106 9.35 2.16 0.69
C THR A 106 8.58 0.84 0.81
N ARG A 107 9.27 -0.20 1.27
CA ARG A 107 8.65 -1.45 1.68
C ARG A 107 7.80 -1.28 2.95
N ILE A 108 6.61 -1.87 2.94
CA ILE A 108 5.69 -2.02 4.09
C ILE A 108 5.53 -3.52 4.37
N ASP A 109 5.95 -3.98 5.54
CA ASP A 109 5.71 -5.34 6.01
C ASP A 109 4.42 -5.39 6.82
N ASN A 110 3.31 -5.56 6.13
CA ASN A 110 1.99 -5.69 6.75
C ASN A 110 1.52 -7.15 6.89
N GLY A 111 2.31 -8.12 6.42
CA GLY A 111 1.92 -9.53 6.37
C GLY A 111 0.70 -9.84 5.49
N GLU A 112 0.22 -8.90 4.67
CA GLU A 112 -0.96 -9.09 3.82
C GLU A 112 -0.57 -9.80 2.51
N PRO A 113 -1.30 -10.87 2.11
CA PRO A 113 -0.99 -11.62 0.90
C PRO A 113 -1.44 -10.92 -0.37
N LYS A 114 -2.25 -9.86 -0.27
CA LYS A 114 -2.76 -9.09 -1.42
C LYS A 114 -1.86 -7.90 -1.71
N PRO A 115 -1.62 -7.56 -2.99
CA PRO A 115 -0.92 -6.34 -3.36
C PRO A 115 -1.55 -5.09 -2.73
N MET A 116 -0.71 -4.21 -2.23
CA MET A 116 -1.08 -2.92 -1.63
C MET A 116 -0.16 -1.81 -2.15
N LEU A 117 -0.72 -0.61 -2.31
CA LEU A 117 -0.02 0.60 -2.74
C LEU A 117 -0.48 1.79 -1.89
N CYS A 118 0.43 2.44 -1.19
CA CYS A 118 0.23 3.73 -0.55
C CYS A 118 0.82 4.83 -1.43
N LEU A 119 0.05 5.88 -1.72
CA LEU A 119 0.54 7.07 -2.40
C LEU A 119 0.57 8.25 -1.44
N GLY A 120 1.79 8.70 -1.14
CA GLY A 120 2.04 9.91 -0.37
C GLY A 120 1.71 11.20 -1.12
N MET A 121 1.80 12.33 -0.41
CA MET A 121 1.53 13.66 -0.93
C MET A 121 2.41 14.06 -2.14
N THR A 122 3.67 13.61 -2.18
CA THR A 122 4.56 13.85 -3.32
C THR A 122 4.01 13.25 -4.61
N TRP A 123 3.39 12.07 -4.52
CA TRP A 123 2.74 11.43 -5.65
C TRP A 123 1.51 12.21 -6.10
N ILE A 124 0.61 12.52 -5.17
CA ILE A 124 -0.61 13.29 -5.43
C ILE A 124 -0.30 14.59 -6.19
N ARG A 125 0.77 15.31 -5.79
CA ARG A 125 1.23 16.52 -6.48
C ARG A 125 1.74 16.25 -7.90
N LYS A 126 2.52 15.19 -8.11
CA LYS A 126 3.15 14.86 -9.42
C LYS A 126 2.12 14.58 -10.51
N VAL A 127 1.05 13.88 -10.17
CA VAL A 127 0.01 13.53 -11.14
C VAL A 127 -1.04 14.64 -11.29
N GLN A 128 -0.81 15.82 -10.69
CA GLN A 128 -1.70 17.00 -10.71
C GLN A 128 -3.16 16.70 -10.37
N GLY A 129 -3.43 15.59 -9.70
CA GLY A 129 -4.81 15.20 -9.44
C GLY A 129 -5.42 16.06 -8.36
N VAL A 130 -6.69 16.37 -8.57
CA VAL A 130 -7.51 16.99 -7.55
C VAL A 130 -8.11 15.85 -6.75
N LEU A 131 -7.56 15.61 -5.56
CA LEU A 131 -8.14 14.64 -4.64
C LEU A 131 -9.54 15.10 -4.22
N ASP A 132 -10.58 14.44 -4.72
CA ASP A 132 -11.94 14.63 -4.22
C ASP A 132 -12.18 13.66 -3.06
N SER A 133 -11.86 14.12 -1.86
CA SER A 133 -12.00 13.35 -0.63
C SER A 133 -13.43 12.91 -0.32
N ASN A 134 -14.44 13.53 -0.95
CA ASN A 134 -15.84 13.18 -0.74
C ASN A 134 -16.31 12.04 -1.66
N LYS A 135 -15.55 11.74 -2.71
CA LYS A 135 -15.90 10.72 -3.71
C LYS A 135 -14.95 9.53 -3.76
N ASN A 136 -13.85 9.56 -2.99
CA ASN A 136 -12.74 8.61 -3.11
C ASN A 136 -12.24 8.51 -4.56
N GLN A 137 -12.13 9.65 -5.25
CA GLN A 137 -11.75 9.73 -6.66
C GLN A 137 -10.53 10.62 -6.86
N PHE A 138 -9.77 10.25 -7.90
CA PHE A 138 -8.57 10.90 -8.37
C PHE A 138 -8.72 11.22 -9.86
#